data_AF-A0A520PUY8-F1
#
_entry.id   AF-A0A520PUY8-F1
#
_cell.length_a   1.000
_cell.length_b   1.000
_cell.length_c   1.000
_cell.angle_alpha   90.00
_cell.angle_beta   90.00
_cell.angle_gamma   90.00
#
_symmetry.space_group_name_H-M   'P 1'
#
loop_
_entity.id
_entity.type
_entity.pdbx_description
1 polymer ?
#
loop_
_entity_poly.entity_id
_entity_poly.type
_entity_poly.pdbx_seq_one_letter_code
_entity_poly.pdbx_strand_id
1 'polypeptide(L)'
;MEIQDFIWNAYYKEVDKNNPRSLTLFEKKIKSLCNEVKDKTLSKYFFENFMTRINEFTPITNFKRNNFSKFKKLVNPLQKTKEVYEKRNKFEERELKEFSILFLVMNNLDIFRKKIELISEIVFSNDKMNDFKKKLINYLLLEKFFDRKKINLDDFEERYMEVINLINSNAPIKAIHKNKSETEIILIFNEIINEIKKIELSKKIETLEDEVSINLDETLYSELLQLRNQLKRG
;
A
#
# COMPACT_ATOMS: atom_id res chain seq x y z
N MET A 1 -34.50 -15.14 1.48
CA MET A 1 -34.22 -14.01 0.59
C MET A 1 -34.91 -12.80 1.19
N GLU A 2 -34.18 -11.81 1.66
CA GLU A 2 -34.79 -10.65 2.33
C GLU A 2 -35.40 -9.71 1.28
N ILE A 3 -36.47 -9.00 1.65
CA ILE A 3 -37.18 -8.06 0.77
C ILE A 3 -36.24 -6.99 0.20
N GLN A 4 -35.28 -6.54 1.01
CA GLN A 4 -34.26 -5.59 0.59
C GLN A 4 -33.37 -6.10 -0.54
N ASP A 5 -32.94 -7.37 -0.49
CA ASP A 5 -32.14 -7.96 -1.56
C ASP A 5 -32.94 -8.16 -2.83
N PHE A 6 -34.21 -8.51 -2.71
CA PHE A 6 -35.12 -8.63 -3.85
C PHE A 6 -35.28 -7.28 -4.57
N ILE A 7 -35.60 -6.22 -3.82
CA ILE A 7 -35.75 -4.86 -4.36
C ILE A 7 -34.44 -4.41 -5.01
N TRP A 8 -33.31 -4.58 -4.31
CA TRP A 8 -32.00 -4.21 -4.82
C TRP A 8 -31.70 -4.91 -6.15
N ASN A 9 -31.81 -6.24 -6.19
CA ASN A 9 -31.47 -7.03 -7.37
C ASN A 9 -32.40 -6.76 -8.56
N ALA A 10 -33.68 -6.47 -8.32
CA ALA A 10 -34.62 -6.13 -9.37
C ALA A 10 -34.20 -4.86 -10.13
N TYR A 11 -33.80 -3.82 -9.40
CA TYR A 11 -33.41 -2.55 -10.01
C TYR A 11 -31.96 -2.48 -10.43
N TYR A 12 -31.07 -3.25 -9.78
CA TYR A 12 -29.63 -3.23 -10.06
C TYR A 12 -29.26 -3.92 -11.38
N LYS A 13 -30.05 -4.90 -11.84
CA LYS A 13 -29.80 -5.63 -13.10
C LYS A 13 -29.78 -4.73 -14.34
N GLU A 14 -30.55 -3.63 -14.32
CA GLU A 14 -30.69 -2.71 -15.46
C GLU A 14 -29.64 -1.58 -15.44
N VAL A 15 -28.74 -1.56 -14.46
CA VAL A 15 -27.81 -0.44 -14.25
C VAL A 15 -26.48 -0.70 -14.95
N ASP A 16 -26.12 0.18 -15.87
CA ASP A 16 -24.76 0.24 -16.40
C ASP A 16 -23.80 0.86 -15.36
N LYS A 17 -22.84 0.06 -14.89
CA LYS A 17 -21.87 0.43 -13.85
C LYS A 17 -20.79 1.39 -14.36
N ASN A 18 -20.54 1.41 -15.67
CA ASN A 18 -19.50 2.25 -16.27
C ASN A 18 -20.03 3.64 -16.64
N ASN A 19 -21.34 3.87 -16.49
CA ASN A 19 -21.99 5.11 -16.84
C ASN A 19 -22.46 5.88 -15.57
N PRO A 20 -21.81 6.99 -15.21
CA PRO A 20 -22.19 7.80 -14.04
C PRO A 20 -23.65 8.27 -14.04
N ARG A 21 -24.23 8.49 -15.22
CA ARG A 21 -25.64 8.89 -15.36
C ARG A 21 -26.58 7.76 -14.96
N SER A 22 -26.27 6.53 -15.35
CA SER A 22 -27.05 5.34 -15.00
C SER A 22 -27.05 5.11 -13.48
N LEU A 23 -25.89 5.26 -12.83
CA LEU A 23 -25.77 5.17 -11.37
C LEU A 23 -26.58 6.26 -10.65
N THR A 24 -26.56 7.49 -11.17
CA THR A 24 -27.35 8.60 -10.60
C THR A 24 -28.87 8.36 -10.72
N LEU A 25 -29.32 7.79 -11.85
CA LEU A 25 -30.72 7.43 -12.06
C LEU A 25 -31.16 6.31 -11.10
N PHE A 26 -30.30 5.30 -10.92
CA PHE A 26 -30.52 4.23 -9.96
C PHE A 26 -30.65 4.77 -8.53
N GLU A 27 -29.73 5.64 -8.10
CA GLU A 27 -29.78 6.27 -6.78
C GLU A 27 -31.10 7.04 -6.57
N LYS A 28 -31.52 7.83 -7.56
CA LYS A 28 -32.81 8.56 -7.51
C LYS A 28 -34.00 7.62 -7.38
N LYS A 29 -34.01 6.52 -8.14
CA LYS A 29 -35.08 5.52 -8.13
C LYS A 29 -35.19 4.82 -6.77
N ILE A 30 -34.06 4.39 -6.19
CA ILE A 30 -34.00 3.79 -4.85
C ILE A 30 -34.48 4.77 -3.77
N LYS A 31 -34.07 6.05 -3.84
CA LYS A 31 -34.55 7.08 -2.91
C LYS A 31 -36.07 7.30 -2.98
N SER A 32 -36.63 7.30 -4.20
CA SER A 32 -38.09 7.39 -4.37
C SER A 32 -38.80 6.23 -3.70
N LEU A 33 -38.34 4.99 -3.95
CA LEU A 33 -38.93 3.78 -3.37
C LEU A 33 -38.89 3.78 -1.84
N CYS A 34 -37.80 4.25 -1.23
CA CYS A 34 -37.73 4.39 0.23
C CYS A 34 -38.75 5.40 0.78
N ASN A 35 -39.00 6.50 0.05
CA ASN A 35 -39.96 7.52 0.45
C ASN A 35 -41.42 7.07 0.30
N GLU A 36 -41.68 6.07 -0.53
CA GLU A 36 -43.01 5.46 -0.73
C GLU A 36 -43.39 4.48 0.38
N VAL A 37 -42.42 4.03 1.19
CA VAL A 37 -42.66 3.14 2.34
C VAL A 37 -43.40 3.90 3.43
N LYS A 38 -44.61 3.44 3.77
CA LYS A 38 -45.50 4.09 4.76
C LYS A 38 -44.90 4.14 6.17
N ASP A 39 -44.22 3.07 6.58
CA ASP A 39 -43.57 2.99 7.89
C ASP A 39 -42.24 3.75 7.87
N LYS A 40 -42.11 4.76 8.74
CA LYS A 40 -40.92 5.64 8.82
C LYS A 40 -39.67 4.91 9.31
N THR A 41 -39.82 3.96 10.23
CA THR A 41 -38.70 3.18 10.77
C THR A 41 -38.19 2.22 9.73
N LEU A 42 -39.09 1.54 9.02
CA LEU A 42 -38.74 0.63 7.94
C LEU A 42 -38.16 1.38 6.72
N SER A 43 -38.75 2.52 6.38
CA SER A 43 -38.24 3.44 5.35
C SER A 43 -36.79 3.84 5.66
N LYS A 44 -36.52 4.24 6.91
CA LYS A 44 -35.17 4.58 7.36
C LYS A 44 -34.21 3.39 7.28
N TYR A 45 -34.64 2.21 7.75
CA TYR A 45 -33.83 0.99 7.71
C TYR A 45 -33.42 0.62 6.28
N PHE A 46 -34.38 0.60 5.34
CA PHE A 46 -34.09 0.31 3.93
C PHE A 46 -33.22 1.38 3.29
N PHE A 47 -33.49 2.66 3.59
CA PHE A 47 -32.69 3.77 3.08
C PHE A 47 -31.23 3.64 3.53
N GLU A 48 -30.98 3.37 4.81
CA GLU A 48 -29.62 3.19 5.34
C GLU A 48 -28.91 1.98 4.72
N ASN A 49 -29.59 0.84 4.57
CA ASN A 49 -29.01 -0.33 3.91
C ASN A 49 -28.66 -0.05 2.45
N PHE A 50 -29.59 0.50 1.66
CA PHE A 50 -29.34 0.79 0.25
C PHE A 50 -28.29 1.88 0.05
N MET A 51 -28.29 2.93 0.86
CA MET A 51 -27.26 3.96 0.80
C MET A 51 -25.88 3.39 1.15
N THR A 52 -25.79 2.47 2.11
CA THR A 52 -24.53 1.78 2.43
C THR A 52 -24.00 1.03 1.21
N ARG A 53 -24.84 0.28 0.51
CA ARG A 53 -24.47 -0.42 -0.74
C ARG A 53 -24.10 0.55 -1.87
N ILE A 54 -24.86 1.63 -2.05
CA ILE A 54 -24.56 2.66 -3.07
C ILE A 54 -23.19 3.30 -2.82
N ASN A 55 -22.83 3.54 -1.56
CA ASN A 55 -21.53 4.11 -1.17
C ASN A 55 -20.34 3.21 -1.51
N GLU A 56 -20.54 1.90 -1.66
CA GLU A 56 -19.50 0.97 -2.11
C GLU A 56 -19.19 1.13 -3.60
N PHE A 57 -20.17 1.53 -4.42
CA PHE A 57 -19.98 1.71 -5.87
C PHE A 57 -19.38 3.07 -6.22
N THR A 58 -19.84 4.12 -5.56
CA THR A 58 -19.35 5.48 -5.75
C THR A 58 -19.27 6.15 -4.39
N PRO A 59 -18.08 6.51 -3.90
CA PRO A 59 -18.00 7.34 -2.70
C PRO A 59 -18.70 8.66 -3.04
N ILE A 60 -19.80 8.94 -2.34
CA ILE A 60 -20.78 9.98 -2.63
C ILE A 60 -20.13 11.27 -3.17
N THR A 61 -20.41 11.59 -4.43
CA THR A 61 -20.07 12.88 -5.07
C THR A 61 -20.89 14.06 -4.53
N ASN A 62 -21.92 13.80 -3.72
CA ASN A 62 -22.66 14.81 -2.98
C ASN A 62 -21.98 15.16 -1.65
N PHE A 63 -20.72 15.62 -1.71
CA PHE A 63 -20.25 16.60 -0.74
C PHE A 63 -20.98 17.93 -1.01
N LYS A 64 -22.30 17.99 -0.75
CA LYS A 64 -22.89 19.26 -0.37
C LYS A 64 -22.23 19.60 0.97
N ARG A 65 -21.15 20.35 0.85
CA ARG A 65 -20.37 20.95 1.92
C ARG A 65 -21.32 21.90 2.66
N ASN A 66 -22.19 21.35 3.51
CA ASN A 66 -22.83 22.15 4.54
C ASN A 66 -21.68 22.54 5.46
N ASN A 67 -21.19 23.77 5.28
CA ASN A 67 -20.10 24.40 6.05
C ASN A 67 -20.40 24.54 7.57
N PHE A 68 -21.39 23.82 8.11
CA PHE A 68 -21.96 24.06 9.43
C PHE A 68 -21.93 22.86 10.39
N SER A 69 -21.42 21.69 10.02
CA SER A 69 -21.18 20.64 11.02
C SER A 69 -19.72 20.65 11.48
N LYS A 70 -19.49 21.05 12.74
CA LYS A 70 -18.19 20.94 13.45
C LYS A 70 -17.63 19.50 13.52
N PHE A 71 -18.41 18.52 13.06
CA PHE A 71 -18.02 17.13 12.91
C PHE A 71 -17.73 16.85 11.44
N LYS A 72 -16.46 16.71 11.08
CA LYS A 72 -16.09 16.06 9.82
C LYS A 72 -16.61 14.63 9.90
N LYS A 73 -17.56 14.25 9.03
CA LYS A 73 -17.94 12.84 8.89
C LYS A 73 -16.70 12.04 8.51
N LEU A 74 -16.38 10.98 9.26
CA LEU A 74 -15.34 10.03 8.87
C LEU A 74 -15.70 9.46 7.50
N VAL A 75 -14.83 9.66 6.52
CA VAL A 75 -14.97 9.05 5.21
C VAL A 75 -14.67 7.57 5.39
N ASN A 76 -15.67 6.71 5.26
CA ASN A 76 -15.44 5.28 5.28
C ASN A 76 -14.64 4.90 4.02
N PRO A 77 -13.46 4.27 4.15
CA PRO A 77 -12.69 3.83 3.00
C PRO A 77 -13.50 2.78 2.22
N LEU A 78 -13.34 2.78 0.90
CA LEU A 78 -13.91 1.76 0.02
C LEU A 78 -13.44 0.38 0.46
N GLN A 79 -14.25 -0.65 0.20
CA GLN A 79 -13.91 -2.04 0.55
C GLN A 79 -12.55 -2.46 -0.03
N LYS A 80 -12.27 -2.10 -1.29
CA LYS A 80 -10.95 -2.32 -1.90
C LYS A 80 -9.80 -1.67 -1.12
N THR A 81 -9.99 -0.47 -0.58
CA THR A 81 -8.97 0.21 0.24
C THR A 81 -8.78 -0.48 1.57
N LYS A 82 -9.86 -0.97 2.20
CA LYS A 82 -9.79 -1.80 3.42
C LYS A 82 -9.04 -3.10 3.18
N GLU A 83 -9.35 -3.82 2.11
CA GLU A 83 -8.67 -5.07 1.74
C GLU A 83 -7.18 -4.86 1.47
N VAL A 84 -6.80 -3.77 0.78
CA VAL A 84 -5.38 -3.43 0.56
C VAL A 84 -4.70 -3.07 1.88
N TYR A 85 -5.37 -2.34 2.76
CA TYR A 85 -4.86 -2.03 4.09
C TYR A 85 -4.65 -3.29 4.93
N GLU A 86 -5.63 -4.19 5.00
CA GLU A 86 -5.52 -5.46 5.73
C GLU A 86 -4.40 -6.35 5.20
N LYS A 87 -4.23 -6.41 3.87
CA LYS A 87 -3.10 -7.14 3.26
C LYS A 87 -1.75 -6.53 3.63
N ARG A 88 -1.66 -5.20 3.66
CA ARG A 88 -0.43 -4.47 4.01
C ARG A 88 -0.10 -4.53 5.50
N ASN A 89 -1.12 -4.54 6.37
CA ASN A 89 -0.95 -4.57 7.81
C ASN A 89 -0.29 -5.87 8.33
N LYS A 90 -0.07 -6.85 7.45
CA LYS A 90 0.69 -8.07 7.73
C LYS A 90 2.20 -7.88 7.65
N PHE A 91 2.65 -6.78 7.05
CA PHE A 91 4.06 -6.49 6.84
C PHE A 91 4.45 -5.26 7.64
N GLU A 92 5.67 -5.26 8.16
CA GLU A 92 6.23 -4.07 8.79
C GLU A 92 6.50 -2.98 7.75
N GLU A 93 6.57 -1.73 8.20
CA GLU A 93 6.91 -0.60 7.34
C GLU A 93 8.25 -0.83 6.62
N ARG A 94 9.25 -1.35 7.35
CA ARG A 94 10.56 -1.71 6.79
C ARG A 94 10.42 -2.71 5.64
N GLU A 95 9.68 -3.81 5.84
CA GLU A 95 9.51 -4.85 4.83
C GLU A 95 8.88 -4.30 3.54
N LEU A 96 7.90 -3.39 3.66
CA LEU A 96 7.28 -2.73 2.50
C LEU A 96 8.27 -1.85 1.71
N LYS A 97 9.20 -1.19 2.41
CA LYS A 97 10.30 -0.43 1.78
C LYS A 97 11.29 -1.36 1.11
N GLU A 98 11.64 -2.49 1.74
CA GLU A 98 12.52 -3.50 1.16
C GLU A 98 11.94 -4.15 -0.10
N PHE A 99 10.63 -4.45 -0.12
CA PHE A 99 9.94 -4.88 -1.35
C PHE A 99 10.03 -3.83 -2.45
N SER A 100 9.98 -2.53 -2.09
CA SER A 100 10.12 -1.45 -3.07
C SER A 100 11.50 -1.46 -3.72
N ILE A 101 12.57 -1.67 -2.93
CA ILE A 101 13.93 -1.77 -3.45
C ILE A 101 14.03 -2.93 -4.46
N LEU A 102 13.64 -4.14 -4.06
CA LEU A 102 13.74 -5.30 -4.94
C LEU A 102 12.89 -5.11 -6.20
N PHE A 103 11.70 -4.51 -6.07
CA PHE A 103 10.87 -4.18 -7.23
C PHE A 103 11.55 -3.23 -8.20
N LEU A 104 12.26 -2.19 -7.73
CA LEU A 104 13.03 -1.29 -8.60
C LEU A 104 14.12 -2.05 -9.33
N VAL A 105 14.88 -2.89 -8.63
CA VAL A 105 15.96 -3.66 -9.23
C VAL A 105 15.43 -4.61 -10.31
N MET A 106 14.37 -5.35 -9.99
CA MET A 106 13.77 -6.34 -10.89
C MET A 106 13.20 -5.73 -12.18
N ASN A 107 12.77 -4.48 -12.15
CA ASN A 107 12.13 -3.80 -13.29
C ASN A 107 13.04 -2.85 -14.07
N ASN A 108 14.27 -2.61 -13.60
CA ASN A 108 15.21 -1.68 -14.25
C ASN A 108 16.66 -2.22 -14.23
N LEU A 109 16.82 -3.43 -14.76
CA LEU A 109 18.08 -4.19 -14.71
C LEU A 109 19.27 -3.43 -15.35
N ASP A 110 19.01 -2.69 -16.42
CA ASP A 110 19.99 -1.89 -17.16
C ASP A 110 20.62 -0.79 -16.31
N ILE A 111 19.83 -0.16 -15.45
CA ILE A 111 20.30 0.86 -14.50
C ILE A 111 21.16 0.22 -13.42
N PHE A 112 20.61 -0.82 -12.78
CA PHE A 112 21.21 -1.42 -11.60
C PHE A 112 22.43 -2.29 -11.91
N ARG A 113 22.59 -2.74 -13.15
CA ARG A 113 23.83 -3.38 -13.61
C ARG A 113 25.03 -2.44 -13.54
N LYS A 114 24.84 -1.15 -13.84
CA LYS A 114 25.90 -0.12 -13.74
C LYS A 114 26.22 0.29 -12.29
N LYS A 115 25.37 -0.11 -11.34
CA LYS A 115 25.40 0.33 -9.93
C LYS A 115 25.16 -0.85 -8.99
N ILE A 116 25.84 -1.96 -9.24
CA ILE A 116 25.59 -3.21 -8.54
C ILE A 116 26.05 -3.15 -7.07
N GLU A 117 27.00 -2.26 -6.79
CA GLU A 117 27.49 -1.95 -5.45
C GLU A 117 26.33 -1.49 -4.55
N LEU A 118 25.44 -0.63 -5.07
CA LEU A 118 24.28 -0.12 -4.34
C LEU A 118 23.34 -1.23 -3.87
N ILE A 119 23.23 -2.32 -4.61
CA ILE A 119 22.39 -3.46 -4.23
C ILE A 119 23.13 -4.34 -3.23
N SER A 120 24.44 -4.51 -3.43
CA SER A 120 25.27 -5.43 -2.64
C SER A 120 25.33 -5.00 -1.18
N GLU A 121 25.43 -3.69 -0.91
CA GLU A 121 25.49 -3.09 0.42
C GLU A 121 24.21 -3.28 1.26
N ILE A 122 23.08 -3.58 0.64
CA ILE A 122 21.78 -3.63 1.33
C ILE A 122 21.62 -4.96 2.05
N VAL A 123 21.26 -4.89 3.34
CA VAL A 123 20.87 -6.06 4.13
C VAL A 123 19.37 -6.01 4.39
N PHE A 124 18.64 -6.99 3.85
CA PHE A 124 17.20 -7.11 4.07
C PHE A 124 16.91 -7.79 5.41
N SER A 125 15.74 -7.52 6.00
CA SER A 125 15.33 -8.13 7.27
C SER A 125 15.04 -9.63 7.15
N ASN A 126 14.68 -10.10 5.95
CA ASN A 126 14.29 -11.48 5.68
C ASN A 126 15.39 -12.26 4.93
N ASP A 127 15.76 -13.42 5.46
CA ASP A 127 16.75 -14.31 4.85
C ASP A 127 16.37 -14.74 3.43
N LYS A 128 15.08 -15.00 3.15
CA LYS A 128 14.60 -15.33 1.80
C LYS A 128 14.84 -14.20 0.81
N MET A 129 14.72 -12.95 1.25
CA MET A 129 14.97 -11.76 0.43
C MET A 129 16.46 -11.56 0.20
N ASN A 130 17.31 -11.82 1.21
CA ASN A 130 18.76 -11.80 1.05
C ASN A 130 19.25 -12.91 0.11
N ASP A 131 18.67 -14.10 0.17
CA ASP A 131 18.96 -15.20 -0.77
C ASP A 131 18.56 -14.82 -2.20
N PHE A 132 17.34 -14.29 -2.38
CA PHE A 132 16.89 -13.79 -3.67
C PHE A 132 17.76 -12.64 -4.19
N LYS A 133 18.20 -11.71 -3.33
CA LYS A 133 19.15 -10.64 -3.68
C LYS A 133 20.43 -11.21 -4.29
N LYS A 134 21.03 -12.24 -3.67
CA LYS A 134 22.24 -12.89 -4.19
C LYS A 134 22.00 -13.46 -5.59
N LYS A 135 20.87 -14.16 -5.79
CA LYS A 135 20.49 -14.68 -7.11
C LYS A 135 20.28 -13.57 -8.13
N LEU A 136 19.67 -12.45 -7.73
CA LEU A 136 19.41 -11.29 -8.58
C LEU A 136 20.71 -10.56 -8.98
N ILE A 137 21.67 -10.43 -8.06
CA ILE A 137 23.01 -9.91 -8.36
C ILE A 137 23.71 -10.79 -9.39
N ASN A 138 23.72 -12.11 -9.17
CA ASN A 138 24.28 -13.05 -10.15
C ASN A 138 23.58 -12.93 -11.50
N TYR A 139 22.25 -12.76 -11.51
CA TYR A 139 21.47 -12.54 -12.72
C TYR A 139 21.86 -11.26 -13.47
N LEU A 140 22.12 -10.16 -12.75
CA LEU A 140 22.56 -8.89 -13.33
C LEU A 140 23.94 -8.98 -14.00
N LEU A 141 24.84 -9.82 -13.48
CA LEU A 141 26.20 -10.02 -13.98
C LEU A 141 26.28 -10.92 -15.22
N LEU A 142 25.25 -11.73 -15.50
CA LEU A 142 25.26 -12.66 -16.64
C LEU A 142 25.08 -11.91 -17.97
N GLU A 143 26.10 -11.96 -18.83
CA GLU A 143 26.13 -11.30 -20.15
C GLU A 143 24.92 -11.65 -21.03
N LYS A 144 24.43 -12.89 -20.96
CA LYS A 144 23.25 -13.36 -21.72
C LYS A 144 21.96 -12.58 -21.46
N PHE A 145 21.90 -11.79 -20.38
CA PHE A 145 20.72 -11.02 -20.00
C PHE A 145 20.93 -9.52 -20.16
N PHE A 146 21.97 -9.10 -20.90
CA PHE A 146 22.33 -7.68 -20.97
C PHE A 146 21.28 -6.80 -21.64
N ASP A 147 20.58 -7.34 -22.62
CA ASP A 147 19.53 -6.62 -23.36
C ASP A 147 18.20 -6.50 -22.61
N ARG A 148 18.06 -7.19 -21.47
CA ARG A 148 16.80 -7.22 -20.71
C ARG A 148 16.71 -6.03 -19.76
N LYS A 149 15.58 -5.32 -19.80
CA LYS A 149 15.26 -4.23 -18.87
C LYS A 149 14.59 -4.71 -17.57
N LYS A 150 13.92 -5.86 -17.62
CA LYS A 150 13.22 -6.47 -16.48
C LYS A 150 13.53 -7.96 -16.39
N ILE A 151 13.38 -8.54 -15.21
CA ILE A 151 13.52 -9.99 -15.04
C ILE A 151 12.48 -10.76 -15.85
N ASN A 152 12.83 -11.96 -16.31
CA ASN A 152 11.85 -12.95 -16.73
C ASN A 152 11.70 -14.00 -15.63
N LEU A 153 10.46 -14.38 -15.32
CA LEU A 153 10.16 -15.36 -14.26
C LEU A 153 10.74 -16.74 -14.58
N ASP A 154 10.77 -17.12 -15.85
CA ASP A 154 11.27 -18.43 -16.30
C ASP A 154 12.77 -18.63 -16.05
N ASP A 155 13.53 -17.55 -15.82
CA ASP A 155 14.97 -17.66 -15.55
C ASP A 155 15.28 -18.01 -14.08
N PHE A 156 14.27 -18.04 -13.21
CA PHE A 156 14.42 -18.25 -11.78
C PHE A 156 13.85 -19.60 -11.35
N GLU A 157 14.47 -20.21 -10.36
CA GLU A 157 14.00 -21.45 -9.74
C GLU A 157 12.65 -21.23 -9.04
N GLU A 158 11.79 -22.25 -9.01
CA GLU A 158 10.43 -22.18 -8.45
C GLU A 158 10.41 -21.65 -7.00
N ARG A 159 11.43 -21.94 -6.20
CA ARG A 159 11.59 -21.43 -4.82
C ARG A 159 11.55 -19.91 -4.70
N TYR A 160 11.91 -19.18 -5.77
CA TYR A 160 11.92 -17.72 -5.78
C TYR A 160 10.59 -17.12 -6.27
N MET A 161 9.70 -17.93 -6.85
CA MET A 161 8.42 -17.45 -7.39
C MET A 161 7.53 -16.85 -6.31
N GLU A 162 7.51 -17.45 -5.12
CA GLU A 162 6.77 -16.91 -3.97
C GLU A 162 7.26 -15.51 -3.59
N VAL A 163 8.59 -15.33 -3.50
CA VAL A 163 9.23 -14.05 -3.14
C VAL A 163 8.96 -13.01 -4.22
N ILE A 164 9.12 -13.36 -5.49
CA ILE A 164 8.86 -12.47 -6.62
C ILE A 164 7.39 -12.03 -6.64
N ASN A 165 6.46 -12.96 -6.42
CA ASN A 165 5.03 -12.66 -6.35
C ASN A 165 4.70 -11.77 -5.16
N LEU A 166 5.36 -11.97 -4.01
CA LEU A 166 5.19 -11.14 -2.83
C LEU A 166 5.63 -9.69 -3.09
N ILE A 167 6.80 -9.51 -3.71
CA ILE A 167 7.33 -8.19 -4.12
C ILE A 167 6.36 -7.53 -5.12
N ASN A 168 5.97 -8.25 -6.17
CA ASN A 168 5.05 -7.78 -7.19
C ASN A 168 3.61 -7.56 -6.70
N SER A 169 3.24 -8.05 -5.52
CA SER A 169 1.91 -7.84 -4.90
C SER A 169 1.91 -6.76 -3.83
N ASN A 170 3.03 -6.55 -3.14
CA ASN A 170 3.07 -5.67 -1.98
C ASN A 170 3.91 -4.39 -2.12
N ALA A 171 4.81 -4.27 -3.11
CA ALA A 171 5.62 -3.06 -3.27
C ALA A 171 4.76 -1.78 -3.47
N PRO A 172 4.84 -0.77 -2.58
CA PRO A 172 4.07 0.48 -2.68
C PRO A 172 4.34 1.31 -3.94
N ILE A 173 5.58 1.27 -4.45
CA ILE A 173 6.05 2.14 -5.53
C ILE A 173 5.56 1.79 -6.94
N LYS A 174 4.78 0.71 -7.11
CA LYS A 174 4.31 0.25 -8.44
C LYS A 174 3.54 1.30 -9.22
N ALA A 175 2.83 2.17 -8.51
CA ALA A 175 2.07 3.26 -9.11
C ALA A 175 2.98 4.39 -9.62
N ILE A 176 4.14 4.60 -8.99
CA ILE A 176 5.01 5.76 -9.16
C ILE A 176 6.18 5.47 -10.12
N HIS A 177 6.60 4.20 -10.22
CA HIS A 177 7.74 3.75 -11.03
C HIS A 177 7.56 3.93 -12.55
N LYS A 178 6.33 3.89 -13.07
CA LYS A 178 6.09 3.92 -14.52
C LYS A 178 6.54 5.25 -15.15
N ASN A 179 7.19 5.16 -16.31
CA ASN A 179 7.65 6.30 -17.13
C ASN A 179 8.69 7.22 -16.46
N LYS A 180 9.47 6.68 -15.52
CA LYS A 180 10.56 7.40 -14.86
C LYS A 180 11.89 7.25 -15.62
N SER A 181 12.68 8.31 -15.61
CA SER A 181 14.04 8.33 -16.14
C SER A 181 15.03 7.59 -15.22
N GLU A 182 16.21 7.26 -15.73
CA GLU A 182 17.26 6.56 -14.96
C GLU A 182 17.63 7.33 -13.68
N THR A 183 17.76 8.65 -13.77
CA THR A 183 18.08 9.54 -12.64
C THR A 183 16.98 9.54 -11.59
N GLU A 184 15.71 9.64 -12.00
CA GLU A 184 14.57 9.59 -11.08
C GLU A 184 14.48 8.23 -10.36
N ILE A 185 14.74 7.13 -11.06
CA ILE A 185 14.73 5.78 -10.46
C ILE A 185 15.79 5.67 -9.36
N ILE A 186 16.99 6.22 -9.60
CA ILE A 186 18.07 6.24 -8.60
C ILE A 186 17.71 7.16 -7.42
N LEU A 187 17.06 8.30 -7.66
CA LEU A 187 16.60 9.19 -6.59
C LEU A 187 15.58 8.48 -5.70
N ILE A 188 14.56 7.85 -6.29
CA ILE A 188 13.55 7.08 -5.55
C ILE A 188 14.23 5.96 -4.76
N PHE A 189 15.18 5.24 -5.36
CA PHE A 189 15.92 4.20 -4.68
C PHE A 189 16.66 4.73 -3.44
N ASN A 190 17.40 5.83 -3.58
CA ASN A 190 18.15 6.44 -2.48
C ASN A 190 17.23 7.00 -1.38
N GLU A 191 16.08 7.57 -1.76
CA GLU A 191 15.06 8.00 -0.81
C GLU A 191 14.57 6.82 0.05
N ILE A 192 14.24 5.69 -0.59
CA ILE A 192 13.78 4.49 0.13
C ILE A 192 14.88 3.97 1.07
N ILE A 193 16.14 3.99 0.65
CA ILE A 193 17.27 3.58 1.51
C ILE A 193 17.39 4.49 2.73
N ASN A 194 17.26 5.79 2.54
CA ASN A 194 17.30 6.75 3.65
C ASN A 194 16.12 6.54 4.61
N GLU A 195 14.93 6.24 4.09
CA GLU A 195 13.78 5.88 4.93
C GLU A 195 14.03 4.61 5.74
N ILE A 196 14.61 3.56 5.15
CA ILE A 196 14.98 2.33 5.88
C ILE A 196 15.97 2.64 7.01
N LYS A 197 17.00 3.44 6.74
CA LYS A 197 17.98 3.87 7.76
C LYS A 197 17.31 4.64 8.90
N LYS A 198 16.33 5.49 8.61
CA LYS A 198 15.54 6.20 9.64
C LYS A 198 14.74 5.20 10.49
N ILE A 199 14.08 4.23 9.87
CA ILE A 199 13.33 3.19 10.60
C ILE A 199 14.25 2.37 11.50
N GLU A 200 15.43 1.97 11.02
CA GLU A 200 16.43 1.25 11.83
C GLU A 200 16.90 2.06 13.03
N LEU A 201 17.20 3.34 12.82
CA LEU A 201 17.63 4.23 13.89
C LEU A 201 16.53 4.45 14.93
N SER A 202 15.27 4.57 14.50
CA SER A 202 14.12 4.62 15.41
C SER A 202 13.98 3.36 16.25
N LYS A 203 14.09 2.17 15.65
CA LYS A 203 14.05 0.89 16.39
C LYS A 203 15.21 0.79 17.39
N LYS A 204 16.41 1.22 17.01
CA LYS A 204 17.57 1.23 17.93
C LYS A 204 17.35 2.17 19.13
N ILE A 205 16.73 3.32 18.90
CA ILE A 205 16.36 4.24 19.99
C ILE A 205 15.36 3.58 20.93
N GLU A 206 14.31 2.95 20.39
CA GLU A 206 13.29 2.26 21.19
C GLU A 206 13.89 1.16 22.06
N THR A 207 14.77 0.31 21.50
CA THR A 207 15.47 -0.72 22.28
C THR A 207 16.35 -0.14 23.39
N LEU A 208 17.04 0.98 23.12
CA LEU A 208 17.87 1.65 24.13
C LEU A 208 17.02 2.35 25.20
N GLU A 209 15.86 2.89 24.85
CA GLU A 209 14.90 3.47 25.79
C GLU A 209 14.42 2.41 26.79
N ASP A 210 14.09 1.21 26.30
CA ASP A 210 13.71 0.07 27.14
C ASP A 210 14.85 -0.36 28.07
N GLU A 211 16.07 -0.49 27.53
CA GLU A 211 17.25 -0.87 28.32
C GLU A 211 17.62 0.18 29.39
N VAL A 212 17.58 1.47 29.05
CA VAL A 212 17.82 2.56 29.99
C VAL A 212 16.74 2.59 31.07
N SER A 213 15.48 2.30 30.74
CA SER A 213 14.41 2.23 31.73
C SER A 213 14.62 1.12 32.77
N ILE A 214 15.36 0.07 32.43
CA ILE A 214 15.66 -1.06 33.32
C ILE A 214 16.95 -0.81 34.11
N ASN A 215 18.01 -0.36 33.44
CA ASN A 215 19.37 -0.33 33.99
C ASN A 215 19.80 1.04 34.52
N LEU A 216 19.11 2.14 34.16
CA LEU A 216 19.43 3.54 34.51
C LEU A 216 20.92 3.90 34.29
N ASP A 217 21.57 3.27 33.32
CA ASP A 217 22.98 3.47 33.02
C ASP A 217 23.19 4.81 32.30
N GLU A 218 24.06 5.65 32.87
CA GLU A 218 24.40 6.98 32.36
C GLU A 218 25.09 6.92 30.98
N THR A 219 25.81 5.83 30.69
CA THR A 219 26.47 5.62 29.40
C THR A 219 25.46 5.33 28.29
N LEU A 220 24.48 4.46 28.55
CA LEU A 220 23.38 4.17 27.63
C LEU A 220 22.48 5.39 27.41
N TYR A 221 22.22 6.17 28.47
CA TYR A 221 21.46 7.42 28.36
C TYR A 221 22.17 8.45 27.45
N SER A 222 23.50 8.55 27.55
CA SER A 222 24.29 9.44 26.70
C SER A 222 24.27 9.01 25.22
N GLU A 223 24.36 7.70 24.94
CA GLU A 223 24.22 7.17 23.57
C GLU A 223 22.82 7.45 23.00
N LEU A 224 21.77 7.21 23.77
CA LEU A 224 20.37 7.49 23.39
C LEU A 224 20.17 8.96 23.01
N LEU A 225 20.74 9.89 23.78
CA LEU A 225 20.64 11.33 23.49
C LEU A 225 21.32 11.68 22.16
N GLN A 226 22.47 11.06 21.86
CA GLN A 226 23.17 11.25 20.59
C GLN A 226 22.36 10.73 19.40
N LEU A 227 21.82 9.51 19.49
CA LEU A 227 21.01 8.91 18.43
C LEU A 227 19.72 9.71 18.17
N ARG A 228 19.06 10.18 19.22
CA ARG A 228 17.86 11.03 19.08
C ARG A 228 18.17 12.36 18.38
N ASN A 229 19.34 12.94 18.64
CA ASN A 229 19.78 14.16 17.97
C ASN A 229 20.11 13.91 16.48
N GLN A 230 20.62 12.72 16.13
CA GLN A 230 20.81 12.31 14.73
C GLN A 230 19.45 12.19 14.01
N LEU A 231 18.46 11.56 14.63
CA LEU A 231 17.11 11.43 14.04
C LEU A 231 16.46 12.79 13.76
N LYS A 232 16.63 13.78 14.66
CA LYS A 232 16.06 15.13 14.50
C LYS A 232 16.72 15.96 13.39
N ARG A 233 17.96 15.63 13.00
CA ARG A 233 18.74 16.37 12.01
C ARG A 233 18.55 15.87 10.57
N GLY A 234 17.97 14.68 10.38
CA GLY A 234 17.80 14.04 9.07
C GLY A 234 16.36 13.96 8.59
#